data_AF-A0A7I4E825-F1
#
_entry.id   AF-A0A7I4E825-F1
#
_cell.length_a   1.000
_cell.length_b   1.000
_cell.length_c   1.000
_cell.angle_alpha   90.00
_cell.angle_beta   90.00
_cell.angle_gamma   90.00
#
_symmetry.space_group_name_H-M   'P 1'
#
loop_
_entity.id
_entity.type
_entity.pdbx_description
1 polymer ?
#
loop_
_entity_poly.entity_id
_entity_poly.type
_entity_poly.pdbx_seq_one_letter_code
_entity_poly.pdbx_strand_id
1 'polypeptide(L)'
;MGERLADEVSEVVKNNPGVSKVSFVGHSLGGLTLRYAIGKLYDPPGGRSVRQEKSESSTTNSEKGRIKGITQSHATIAGLEPINFITLATPHLGCRGNQYLPFLFGFAALETIAPLVSHWFIGNTGKHLFLSDGDKDKKPLLQRMVTDCDEGKFLSALKSFKKRSAYANVCGDRMVGWRTASIRKAAEMPDPLHEGLDSKYSHVVREEDVPVVAKGSSENQNSKPEEISACDAAEEEMVAGLQQVPWWRVDVSFSKAKATYQAHNLIQVKTASAHGEGADVIEHIIDKHFSEYLVRDT
;
A
#
# COMPACT_ATOMS: atom_id res chain seq x y z
N MET A 1 1.88 -6.81 -12.33
CA MET A 1 2.34 -7.13 -10.96
C MET A 1 1.11 -7.24 -10.10
N GLY A 2 0.64 -8.42 -9.67
CA GLY A 2 -0.55 -8.55 -8.81
C GLY A 2 -1.85 -9.03 -9.48
N GLU A 3 -1.87 -9.29 -10.78
CA GLU A 3 -3.03 -9.92 -11.46
C GLU A 3 -3.32 -11.32 -10.90
N ARG A 4 -2.28 -12.15 -10.77
CA ARG A 4 -2.42 -13.49 -10.15
C ARG A 4 -3.04 -13.43 -8.75
N LEU A 5 -2.68 -12.42 -7.96
CA LEU A 5 -3.27 -12.23 -6.64
C LEU A 5 -4.74 -11.81 -6.73
N ALA A 6 -5.10 -10.94 -7.68
CA ALA A 6 -6.49 -10.56 -7.91
C ALA A 6 -7.34 -11.77 -8.34
N ASP A 7 -6.81 -12.63 -9.20
CA ASP A 7 -7.47 -13.87 -9.63
C ASP A 7 -7.68 -14.82 -8.44
N GLU A 8 -6.64 -15.03 -7.64
CA GLU A 8 -6.69 -15.88 -6.43
C GLU A 8 -7.71 -15.37 -5.41
N VAL A 9 -7.74 -14.05 -5.14
CA VAL A 9 -8.75 -13.45 -4.27
C VAL A 9 -10.15 -13.68 -4.83
N SER A 10 -10.36 -13.48 -6.13
CA SER A 10 -11.66 -13.69 -6.76
C SER A 10 -12.14 -15.15 -6.63
N GLU A 11 -11.21 -16.10 -6.78
CA GLU A 11 -11.48 -17.53 -6.60
C GLU A 11 -11.83 -17.86 -5.14
N VAL A 12 -11.07 -17.34 -4.18
CA VAL A 12 -11.36 -17.53 -2.75
C VAL A 12 -12.73 -16.97 -2.38
N VAL A 13 -13.08 -15.77 -2.85
CA VAL A 13 -14.41 -15.17 -2.57
C VAL A 13 -15.52 -16.01 -3.18
N LYS A 14 -15.36 -16.45 -4.44
CA LYS A 14 -16.33 -17.31 -5.11
C LYS A 14 -16.57 -18.62 -4.36
N ASN A 15 -15.51 -19.20 -3.80
CA ASN A 15 -15.57 -20.46 -3.07
C ASN A 15 -16.05 -20.30 -1.61
N ASN A 16 -16.18 -19.07 -1.11
CA ASN A 16 -16.57 -18.78 0.28
C ASN A 16 -17.72 -17.75 0.33
N PRO A 17 -18.95 -18.12 -0.10
CA PRO A 17 -20.08 -17.18 -0.21
C PRO A 17 -20.55 -16.58 1.12
N GLY A 18 -20.10 -17.12 2.27
CA GLY A 18 -20.38 -16.57 3.60
C GLY A 18 -19.50 -15.39 4.00
N VAL A 19 -18.43 -15.11 3.24
CA VAL A 19 -17.53 -13.98 3.53
C VAL A 19 -18.16 -12.70 2.96
N SER A 20 -18.21 -11.65 3.78
CA SER A 20 -18.79 -10.35 3.41
C SER A 20 -17.79 -9.19 3.47
N LYS A 21 -16.61 -9.43 4.08
CA LYS A 21 -15.61 -8.40 4.39
C LYS A 21 -14.23 -8.87 3.98
N VAL A 22 -13.37 -7.93 3.59
CA VAL A 22 -11.98 -8.20 3.24
C VAL A 22 -11.02 -7.21 3.90
N SER A 23 -9.91 -7.73 4.40
CA SER A 23 -8.76 -6.95 4.84
C SER A 23 -7.53 -7.46 4.11
N PHE A 24 -6.65 -6.55 3.69
CA PHE A 24 -5.39 -6.90 3.06
C PHE A 24 -4.23 -6.46 3.95
N VAL A 25 -3.26 -7.35 4.14
CA VAL A 25 -2.02 -7.09 4.88
C VAL A 25 -0.85 -7.45 3.97
N GLY A 26 0.04 -6.49 3.71
CA GLY A 26 1.17 -6.69 2.80
C GLY A 26 2.48 -6.27 3.43
N HIS A 27 3.46 -7.16 3.40
CA HIS A 27 4.84 -6.87 3.78
C HIS A 27 5.68 -6.57 2.54
N SER A 28 6.51 -5.52 2.59
CA SER A 28 7.51 -5.25 1.55
C SER A 28 6.87 -5.14 0.15
N LEU A 29 7.39 -5.84 -0.86
CA LEU A 29 6.76 -5.91 -2.21
C LEU A 29 5.32 -6.45 -2.19
N GLY A 30 4.94 -7.22 -1.16
CA GLY A 30 3.58 -7.66 -0.95
C GLY A 30 2.63 -6.48 -0.93
N GLY A 31 2.95 -5.39 -0.22
CA GLY A 31 2.10 -4.19 -0.16
C GLY A 31 1.91 -3.50 -1.52
N LEU A 32 2.94 -3.47 -2.38
CA LEU A 32 2.82 -2.96 -3.75
C LEU A 32 1.96 -3.87 -4.63
N THR A 33 2.11 -5.19 -4.46
CA THR A 33 1.31 -6.20 -5.14
C THR A 33 -0.17 -6.08 -4.74
N LEU A 34 -0.44 -5.82 -3.45
CA LEU A 34 -1.78 -5.54 -2.95
C LEU A 34 -2.38 -4.30 -3.62
N ARG A 35 -1.64 -3.18 -3.68
CA ARG A 35 -2.12 -1.93 -4.31
C ARG A 35 -2.58 -2.16 -5.75
N TYR A 36 -1.83 -2.97 -6.50
CA TYR A 36 -2.25 -3.32 -7.84
C TYR A 36 -3.50 -4.19 -7.84
N ALA A 37 -3.50 -5.27 -7.05
CA ALA A 37 -4.60 -6.24 -7.02
C ALA A 37 -5.94 -5.59 -6.64
N ILE A 38 -5.97 -4.73 -5.61
CA ILE A 38 -7.19 -4.03 -5.20
C ILE A 38 -7.74 -3.13 -6.33
N GLY A 39 -6.86 -2.54 -7.14
CA GLY A 39 -7.28 -1.71 -8.29
C GLY A 39 -7.94 -2.52 -9.41
N LYS A 40 -7.62 -3.81 -9.53
CA LYS A 40 -8.26 -4.74 -10.49
C LYS A 40 -9.58 -5.28 -9.96
N LEU A 41 -9.61 -5.57 -8.66
CA LEU A 41 -10.76 -6.12 -7.94
C LEU A 41 -11.84 -5.07 -7.61
N TYR A 42 -11.57 -3.78 -7.84
CA TYR A 42 -12.48 -2.72 -7.47
C TYR A 42 -13.73 -2.66 -8.35
N ASP A 43 -14.86 -2.62 -7.65
CA ASP A 43 -16.18 -2.36 -8.21
C ASP A 43 -16.76 -1.06 -7.64
N PRO A 44 -17.15 -0.11 -8.49
CA PRO A 44 -17.71 1.16 -8.04
C PRO A 44 -19.10 0.98 -7.44
N PRO A 45 -19.57 1.97 -6.65
CA PRO A 45 -20.98 2.12 -6.28
C PRO A 45 -21.88 1.96 -7.52
N GLY A 46 -22.92 1.13 -7.42
CA GLY A 46 -23.85 0.85 -8.52
C GLY A 46 -23.48 -0.32 -9.41
N GLY A 47 -22.31 -0.95 -9.17
CA GLY A 47 -21.81 -2.09 -9.95
C GLY A 47 -21.37 -1.70 -11.36
N ARG A 48 -20.54 -2.55 -11.98
CA ARG A 48 -20.33 -2.48 -13.43
C ARG A 48 -21.65 -2.90 -14.09
N SER A 49 -22.44 -1.96 -14.56
CA SER A 49 -23.46 -2.26 -15.57
C SER A 49 -22.73 -2.96 -16.70
N VAL A 50 -22.89 -4.29 -16.81
CA VAL A 50 -22.34 -5.08 -17.90
C VAL A 50 -22.83 -4.41 -19.18
N ARG A 51 -21.92 -3.76 -19.92
CA ARG A 51 -22.18 -3.44 -21.33
C ARG A 51 -22.25 -4.79 -22.02
N GLN A 52 -23.46 -5.33 -22.14
CA GLN A 52 -23.76 -6.39 -23.09
C GLN A 52 -23.33 -5.86 -24.46
N GLU A 53 -22.33 -6.51 -25.05
CA GLU A 53 -22.07 -6.40 -26.46
C GLU A 53 -23.32 -6.85 -27.23
N LYS A 54 -23.56 -6.12 -28.32
CA LYS A 54 -24.71 -6.22 -29.21
C LYS A 54 -25.00 -7.66 -29.64
N SER A 55 -26.23 -8.11 -29.41
CA SER A 55 -26.92 -9.01 -30.33
C SER A 55 -28.24 -8.36 -30.71
N GLU A 56 -28.43 -8.13 -32.01
CA GLU A 56 -29.59 -7.48 -32.61
C GLU A 56 -30.86 -8.34 -32.54
N SER A 57 -32.00 -7.63 -32.47
CA SER A 57 -33.38 -8.06 -32.75
C SER A 57 -34.01 -8.99 -31.69
N SER A 58 -35.28 -8.88 -31.29
CA SER A 58 -36.42 -8.07 -31.72
C SER A 58 -37.56 -8.19 -30.69
N THR A 59 -38.38 -7.13 -30.58
CA THR A 59 -39.82 -7.09 -30.19
C THR A 59 -40.32 -7.54 -28.80
N THR A 60 -40.90 -6.53 -28.11
CA THR A 60 -42.15 -6.50 -27.31
C THR A 60 -42.30 -7.42 -26.08
N ASN A 61 -42.33 -6.85 -24.87
CA ASN A 61 -43.57 -6.38 -24.23
C ASN A 61 -43.31 -5.80 -22.83
N SER A 62 -44.20 -4.89 -22.46
CA SER A 62 -44.36 -4.25 -21.15
C SER A 62 -44.27 -5.22 -19.98
N GLU A 63 -43.38 -4.95 -19.01
CA GLU A 63 -43.62 -5.26 -17.61
C GLU A 63 -42.99 -4.19 -16.70
N LYS A 64 -43.86 -3.45 -16.01
CA LYS A 64 -43.52 -2.56 -14.90
C LYS A 64 -42.95 -3.39 -13.74
N GLY A 65 -41.65 -3.67 -13.78
CA GLY A 65 -40.94 -4.40 -12.74
C GLY A 65 -40.26 -3.49 -11.74
N ARG A 66 -40.96 -3.21 -10.63
CA ARG A 66 -40.43 -3.00 -9.27
C ARG A 66 -39.21 -2.06 -9.15
N ILE A 67 -39.47 -0.84 -8.66
CA ILE A 67 -38.47 0.02 -8.04
C ILE A 67 -37.84 -0.79 -6.88
N LYS A 68 -36.72 -1.48 -7.14
CA LYS A 68 -35.83 -1.95 -6.09
C LYS A 68 -35.34 -0.69 -5.40
N GLY A 69 -35.70 -0.55 -4.13
CA GLY A 69 -35.31 0.59 -3.31
C GLY A 69 -33.83 0.90 -3.49
N ILE A 70 -33.52 2.19 -3.54
CA ILE A 70 -32.16 2.72 -3.63
C ILE A 70 -31.45 2.34 -2.32
N THR A 71 -30.98 1.11 -2.21
CA THR A 71 -29.92 0.76 -1.27
C THR A 71 -28.69 1.45 -1.80
N GLN A 72 -28.14 2.41 -1.05
CA GLN A 72 -26.85 3.01 -1.35
C GLN A 72 -25.85 1.87 -1.56
N SER A 73 -25.48 1.63 -2.82
CA SER A 73 -24.53 0.58 -3.15
C SER A 73 -23.15 1.12 -2.81
N HIS A 74 -22.51 0.55 -1.82
CA HIS A 74 -21.14 0.90 -1.47
C HIS A 74 -20.17 0.32 -2.49
N ALA A 75 -19.00 0.93 -2.61
CA ALA A 75 -17.92 0.36 -3.41
C ALA A 75 -17.42 -0.94 -2.77
N THR A 76 -16.99 -1.91 -3.59
CA THR A 76 -16.53 -3.21 -3.11
C THR A 76 -15.20 -3.61 -3.72
N ILE A 77 -14.51 -4.55 -3.08
CA ILE A 77 -13.32 -5.23 -3.61
C ILE A 77 -13.69 -6.71 -3.79
N ALA A 78 -13.76 -7.17 -5.04
CA ALA A 78 -14.25 -8.51 -5.38
C ALA A 78 -15.64 -8.82 -4.80
N GLY A 79 -16.53 -7.81 -4.77
CA GLY A 79 -17.86 -7.92 -4.15
C GLY A 79 -17.88 -7.89 -2.62
N LEU A 80 -16.74 -7.78 -1.94
CA LEU A 80 -16.64 -7.71 -0.47
C LEU A 80 -16.51 -6.27 0.02
N GLU A 81 -16.98 -6.03 1.25
CA GLU A 81 -16.79 -4.77 1.96
C GLU A 81 -15.31 -4.60 2.37
N PRO A 82 -14.60 -3.57 1.88
CA PRO A 82 -13.18 -3.36 2.20
C PRO A 82 -13.00 -2.70 3.57
N ILE A 83 -12.38 -3.43 4.51
CA ILE A 83 -12.21 -2.99 5.89
C ILE A 83 -10.84 -2.35 6.10
N ASN A 84 -9.76 -3.15 6.07
CA ASN A 84 -8.41 -2.70 6.36
C ASN A 84 -7.47 -2.87 5.17
N PHE A 85 -6.68 -1.85 4.87
CA PHE A 85 -5.51 -1.92 4.00
C PHE A 85 -4.25 -1.64 4.81
N ILE A 86 -3.49 -2.67 5.14
CA ILE A 86 -2.36 -2.60 6.07
C ILE A 86 -1.08 -2.93 5.31
N THR A 87 -0.06 -2.10 5.48
CA THR A 87 1.26 -2.33 4.90
C THR A 87 2.34 -2.28 5.95
N LEU A 88 3.30 -3.20 5.85
CA LEU A 88 4.46 -3.35 6.72
C LEU A 88 5.71 -3.18 5.87
N ALA A 89 6.56 -2.19 6.19
CA ALA A 89 7.82 -1.95 5.49
C ALA A 89 7.69 -1.98 3.95
N THR A 90 6.63 -1.36 3.40
CA THR A 90 6.33 -1.39 1.96
C THR A 90 6.95 -0.18 1.26
N PRO A 91 7.73 -0.32 0.18
CA PRO A 91 8.35 0.82 -0.51
C PRO A 91 7.34 1.55 -1.41
N HIS A 92 6.38 2.27 -0.81
CA HIS A 92 5.26 2.90 -1.52
C HIS A 92 5.66 3.92 -2.59
N LEU A 93 6.82 4.56 -2.39
CA LEU A 93 7.42 5.56 -3.29
C LEU A 93 8.55 4.95 -4.15
N GLY A 94 8.72 3.61 -4.10
CA GLY A 94 9.86 2.93 -4.69
C GLY A 94 11.11 2.98 -3.81
N CYS A 95 12.24 2.53 -4.39
CA CYS A 95 13.53 2.39 -3.69
C CYS A 95 14.57 3.45 -4.09
N ARG A 96 14.19 4.53 -4.80
CA ARG A 96 15.13 5.60 -5.14
C ARG A 96 15.35 6.49 -3.90
N GLY A 97 16.58 6.57 -3.39
CA GLY A 97 16.96 7.51 -2.32
C GLY A 97 17.13 6.95 -0.91
N ASN A 98 17.30 5.63 -0.71
CA ASN A 98 17.71 5.13 0.61
C ASN A 98 19.22 5.39 0.82
N GLN A 99 19.62 5.94 1.98
CA GLN A 99 21.04 6.18 2.30
C GLN A 99 21.90 4.90 2.28
N TYR A 100 21.28 3.73 2.44
CA TYR A 100 21.94 2.42 2.35
C TYR A 100 21.83 1.72 0.99
N LEU A 101 20.95 2.19 0.10
CA LEU A 101 20.94 1.84 -1.33
C LEU A 101 21.08 3.15 -2.12
N PRO A 102 22.28 3.76 -2.14
CA PRO A 102 22.51 4.90 -2.99
C PRO A 102 22.31 4.45 -4.43
N PHE A 103 21.39 5.11 -5.11
CA PHE A 103 21.33 5.16 -6.57
C PHE A 103 21.29 3.79 -7.31
N LEU A 104 20.09 3.26 -7.54
CA LEU A 104 19.82 2.50 -8.77
C LEU A 104 19.34 3.45 -9.87
N PHE A 105 20.09 4.54 -10.07
CA PHE A 105 19.96 5.43 -11.22
C PHE A 105 20.65 4.73 -12.39
N GLY A 106 19.89 4.05 -13.24
CA GLY A 106 20.39 3.55 -14.51
C GLY A 106 21.53 2.54 -14.40
N PHE A 107 21.18 1.25 -14.30
CA PHE A 107 21.95 0.10 -14.79
C PHE A 107 23.44 -0.14 -14.40
N ALA A 108 24.16 0.72 -13.67
CA ALA A 108 25.60 0.52 -13.42
C ALA A 108 26.00 0.09 -11.99
N ALA A 109 25.18 0.32 -10.95
CA ALA A 109 25.53 0.04 -9.55
C ALA A 109 24.99 -1.32 -9.02
N LEU A 110 24.72 -2.27 -9.91
CA LEU A 110 24.13 -3.56 -9.53
C LEU A 110 25.15 -4.54 -8.93
N GLU A 111 26.43 -4.44 -9.29
CA GLU A 111 27.43 -5.47 -8.93
C GLU A 111 27.69 -5.57 -7.41
N THR A 112 27.64 -4.46 -6.68
CA THR A 112 27.95 -4.44 -5.23
C THR A 112 26.81 -4.95 -4.36
N ILE A 113 25.56 -4.91 -4.85
CA ILE A 113 24.35 -5.29 -4.09
C ILE A 113 23.70 -6.56 -4.67
N ALA A 114 24.12 -6.99 -5.88
CA ALA A 114 23.67 -8.19 -6.59
C ALA A 114 23.40 -9.41 -5.69
N PRO A 115 24.26 -9.83 -4.75
CA PRO A 115 23.96 -10.99 -3.91
C PRO A 115 22.77 -10.79 -2.96
N LEU A 116 22.53 -9.58 -2.44
CA LEU A 116 21.47 -9.28 -1.46
C LEU A 116 20.08 -9.19 -2.10
N VAL A 117 20.03 -8.78 -3.36
CA VAL A 117 18.78 -8.53 -4.08
C VAL A 117 18.60 -9.42 -5.31
N SER A 118 19.57 -10.30 -5.62
CA SER A 118 19.53 -11.22 -6.78
C SER A 118 18.17 -11.91 -6.97
N HIS A 119 17.52 -12.35 -5.89
CA HIS A 119 16.22 -13.00 -5.97
C HIS A 119 15.04 -12.05 -6.32
N TRP A 120 15.17 -10.74 -6.10
CA TRP A 120 14.21 -9.70 -6.50
C TRP A 120 14.41 -9.22 -7.94
N PHE A 121 15.64 -9.30 -8.45
CA PHE A 121 16.01 -8.74 -9.75
C PHE A 121 15.75 -9.68 -10.94
N ILE A 122 15.27 -10.89 -10.70
CA ILE A 122 14.86 -11.81 -11.77
C ILE A 122 13.43 -11.45 -12.22
N GLY A 123 13.32 -10.55 -13.21
CA GLY A 123 12.08 -10.33 -13.98
C GLY A 123 11.45 -8.93 -13.86
N ASN A 124 10.22 -8.81 -14.38
CA ASN A 124 9.48 -7.53 -14.49
C ASN A 124 9.23 -6.83 -13.13
N THR A 125 9.27 -7.56 -12.02
CA THR A 125 9.08 -7.04 -10.65
C THR A 125 10.18 -6.06 -10.23
N GLY A 126 11.44 -6.31 -10.63
CA GLY A 126 12.55 -5.39 -10.36
C GLY A 126 12.38 -4.07 -11.12
N LYS A 127 11.93 -4.11 -12.39
CA LYS A 127 11.70 -2.89 -13.19
C LYS A 127 10.63 -1.98 -12.57
N HIS A 128 9.53 -2.53 -12.07
CA HIS A 128 8.47 -1.77 -11.40
C HIS A 128 8.95 -1.11 -10.10
N LEU A 129 9.81 -1.80 -9.32
CA LEU A 129 10.33 -1.29 -8.06
C LEU A 129 11.33 -0.13 -8.25
N PHE A 130 12.14 -0.20 -9.31
CA PHE A 130 13.14 0.81 -9.63
C PHE A 130 12.63 1.92 -10.53
N LEU A 131 11.31 2.00 -10.78
CA LEU A 131 10.70 2.98 -11.69
C LEU A 131 11.38 2.97 -13.07
N SER A 132 11.75 1.78 -13.55
CA SER A 132 12.45 1.55 -14.82
C SER A 132 11.58 0.75 -15.80
N ASP A 133 10.29 0.68 -15.52
CA ASP A 133 9.23 0.06 -16.31
C ASP A 133 8.46 1.07 -17.19
N GLY A 134 8.86 2.34 -17.16
CA GLY A 134 8.30 3.34 -18.06
C GLY A 134 8.61 2.98 -19.51
N ASP A 135 7.57 2.71 -20.28
CA ASP A 135 7.66 2.70 -21.74
C ASP A 135 7.76 4.14 -22.24
N LYS A 136 8.15 4.36 -23.50
CA LYS A 136 8.37 5.72 -24.05
C LYS A 136 7.16 6.68 -23.86
N ASP A 137 5.96 6.13 -23.69
CA ASP A 137 4.70 6.87 -23.54
C ASP A 137 3.98 6.66 -22.19
N LYS A 138 4.54 5.89 -21.24
CA LYS A 138 3.86 5.54 -19.98
C LYS A 138 4.73 5.81 -18.76
N LYS A 139 4.16 6.47 -17.75
CA LYS A 139 4.81 6.62 -16.43
C LYS A 139 5.06 5.25 -15.79
N PRO A 140 6.10 5.12 -14.95
CA PRO A 140 6.31 3.96 -14.08
C PRO A 140 5.07 3.52 -13.31
N LEU A 141 4.91 2.22 -13.08
CA LEU A 141 3.72 1.63 -12.48
C LEU A 141 3.38 2.23 -11.12
N LEU A 142 4.37 2.48 -10.26
CA LEU A 142 4.11 3.08 -8.93
C LEU A 142 3.47 4.46 -9.05
N GLN A 143 3.93 5.29 -10.00
CA GLN A 143 3.33 6.60 -10.30
C GLN A 143 1.93 6.44 -10.88
N ARG A 144 1.65 5.39 -11.67
CA ARG A 144 0.29 5.15 -12.17
C ARG A 144 -0.65 4.63 -11.10
N MET A 145 -0.15 3.95 -10.06
CA MET A 145 -0.95 3.42 -8.96
C MET A 145 -1.32 4.47 -7.90
N VAL A 146 -1.01 5.76 -8.10
CA VAL A 146 -1.49 6.85 -7.25
C VAL A 146 -2.67 7.62 -7.84
N THR A 147 -3.13 7.19 -9.02
CA THR A 147 -4.32 7.70 -9.72
C THR A 147 -5.13 6.53 -10.28
N ASP A 148 -6.33 6.81 -10.80
CA ASP A 148 -7.08 5.84 -11.59
C ASP A 148 -6.69 5.95 -13.06
N CYS A 149 -6.54 4.82 -13.73
CA CYS A 149 -6.23 4.76 -15.16
C CYS A 149 -6.98 3.59 -15.83
N ASP A 150 -6.66 3.33 -17.10
CA ASP A 150 -7.30 2.26 -17.88
C ASP A 150 -6.89 0.87 -17.38
N GLU A 151 -5.71 0.74 -16.77
CA GLU A 151 -5.21 -0.54 -16.27
C GLU A 151 -5.85 -0.95 -14.93
N GLY A 152 -6.37 0.01 -14.17
CA GLY A 152 -6.99 -0.22 -12.87
C GLY A 152 -7.47 1.05 -12.17
N LYS A 153 -8.42 0.87 -11.25
CA LYS A 153 -8.96 1.95 -10.41
C LYS A 153 -8.22 2.00 -9.06
N PHE A 154 -6.91 2.20 -9.11
CA PHE A 154 -6.02 2.04 -7.95
C PHE A 154 -6.34 3.02 -6.81
N LEU A 155 -6.57 4.30 -7.12
CA LEU A 155 -6.87 5.30 -6.10
C LEU A 155 -8.30 5.13 -5.57
N SER A 156 -9.26 4.85 -6.44
CA SER A 156 -10.64 4.57 -6.01
C SER A 156 -10.73 3.31 -5.14
N ALA A 157 -9.98 2.26 -5.48
CA ALA A 157 -9.86 1.06 -4.65
C ALA A 157 -9.30 1.39 -3.27
N LEU A 158 -8.19 2.13 -3.20
CA LEU A 158 -7.58 2.52 -1.93
C LEU A 158 -8.52 3.41 -1.09
N LYS A 159 -9.28 4.30 -1.73
CA LYS A 159 -10.32 5.14 -1.09
C LYS A 159 -11.43 4.32 -0.45
N SER A 160 -11.78 3.17 -1.03
CA SER A 160 -12.92 2.37 -0.57
C SER A 160 -12.73 1.75 0.82
N PHE A 161 -11.50 1.47 1.24
CA PHE A 161 -11.23 0.87 2.55
C PHE A 161 -11.71 1.77 3.71
N LYS A 162 -12.14 1.18 4.83
CA LYS A 162 -12.46 1.97 6.03
C LYS A 162 -11.19 2.52 6.69
N LYS A 163 -10.16 1.70 6.81
CA LYS A 163 -8.88 2.06 7.44
C LYS A 163 -7.70 1.71 6.52
N ARG A 164 -6.75 2.64 6.40
CA ARG A 164 -5.47 2.44 5.72
C ARG A 164 -4.34 2.66 6.71
N SER A 165 -3.37 1.76 6.76
CA SER A 165 -2.28 1.85 7.72
C SER A 165 -0.93 1.51 7.11
N ALA A 166 0.07 2.31 7.46
CA ALA A 166 1.44 2.18 7.00
C ALA A 166 2.37 2.04 8.20
N TYR A 167 2.86 0.83 8.42
CA TYR A 167 3.83 0.51 9.46
C TYR A 167 5.24 0.59 8.86
N ALA A 168 6.09 1.43 9.45
CA ALA A 168 7.39 1.76 8.91
C ALA A 168 8.49 1.62 9.97
N ASN A 169 9.60 0.98 9.61
CA ASN A 169 10.77 0.88 10.46
C ASN A 169 11.50 2.24 10.48
N VAL A 170 11.71 2.81 11.66
CA VAL A 170 12.50 4.04 11.87
C VAL A 170 13.96 3.80 11.51
N CYS A 171 14.50 2.65 11.90
CA CYS A 171 15.89 2.28 11.69
C CYS A 171 16.05 0.75 11.51
N GLY A 172 17.24 0.32 11.10
CA GLY A 172 17.59 -1.10 10.99
C GLY A 172 17.05 -1.81 9.74
N ASP A 173 16.09 -1.22 9.02
CA ASP A 173 15.59 -1.75 7.75
C ASP A 173 16.49 -1.35 6.59
N ARG A 174 17.30 -2.30 6.14
CA ARG A 174 18.23 -2.10 5.02
C ARG A 174 17.56 -2.22 3.64
N MET A 175 16.32 -2.69 3.59
CA MET A 175 15.61 -2.96 2.33
C MET A 175 14.68 -1.81 1.97
N VAL A 176 13.94 -1.29 2.96
CA VAL A 176 12.90 -0.28 2.74
C VAL A 176 13.10 0.87 3.72
N GLY A 177 13.40 2.05 3.15
CA GLY A 177 13.63 3.25 3.95
C GLY A 177 12.35 3.75 4.64
N TRP A 178 12.53 4.36 5.81
CA TRP A 178 11.44 4.89 6.63
C TRP A 178 10.50 5.83 5.87
N ARG A 179 11.05 6.76 5.08
CA ARG A 179 10.31 7.74 4.27
C ARG A 179 9.33 7.10 3.29
N THR A 180 9.81 6.11 2.52
CA THR A 180 8.99 5.41 1.51
C THR A 180 7.96 4.48 2.18
N ALA A 181 8.30 3.84 3.30
CA ALA A 181 7.36 3.02 4.07
C ALA A 181 6.25 3.82 4.74
N SER A 182 6.54 5.03 5.21
CA SER A 182 5.59 5.91 5.91
C SER A 182 4.85 6.88 4.97
N ILE A 183 5.19 6.94 3.68
CA ILE A 183 4.58 7.86 2.69
C ILE A 183 4.76 9.33 3.12
N ARG A 184 5.99 9.70 3.48
CA ARG A 184 6.36 11.06 3.90
C ARG A 184 7.24 11.75 2.88
N LYS A 185 7.20 13.09 2.86
CA LYS A 185 8.23 13.90 2.21
C LYS A 185 9.48 13.97 3.10
N ALA A 186 10.63 14.34 2.52
CA ALA A 186 11.86 14.52 3.29
C ALA A 186 11.69 15.55 4.43
N ALA A 187 11.02 16.67 4.16
CA ALA A 187 10.77 17.72 5.15
C ALA A 187 9.76 17.32 6.25
N GLU A 188 8.99 16.24 6.05
CA GLU A 188 8.00 15.74 7.00
C GLU A 188 8.58 14.65 7.91
N MET A 189 9.86 14.29 7.73
CA MET A 189 10.48 13.21 8.50
C MET A 189 10.65 13.61 9.96
N PRO A 190 10.11 12.82 10.92
CA PRO A 190 10.29 13.10 12.33
C PRO A 190 11.74 12.86 12.78
N ASP A 191 12.09 13.38 13.96
CA ASP A 191 13.33 13.00 14.63
C ASP A 191 13.32 11.47 14.90
N PRO A 192 14.36 10.73 14.49
CA PRO A 192 14.46 9.29 14.72
C PRO A 192 14.57 8.90 16.20
N LEU A 193 14.89 9.84 17.11
CA LEU A 193 15.03 9.58 18.53
C LEU A 193 13.71 9.76 19.26
N HIS A 194 12.93 8.69 19.40
CA HIS A 194 11.80 8.62 20.33
C HIS A 194 11.83 7.34 21.16
N GLU A 195 11.49 7.47 22.43
CA GLU A 195 11.19 6.33 23.31
C GLU A 195 9.83 5.73 22.93
N GLY A 196 9.62 4.44 23.22
CA GLY A 196 8.36 3.74 22.93
C GLY A 196 7.17 4.46 23.56
N LEU A 197 6.10 4.65 22.79
CA LEU A 197 4.90 5.38 23.24
C LEU A 197 4.08 4.59 24.27
N ASP A 198 4.14 3.26 24.18
CA ASP A 198 3.29 2.36 24.95
C ASP A 198 4.14 1.25 25.58
N SER A 199 3.98 1.04 26.89
CA SER A 199 4.59 -0.07 27.61
C SER A 199 4.13 -1.45 27.11
N LYS A 200 2.94 -1.53 26.51
CA LYS A 200 2.39 -2.76 25.94
C LYS A 200 3.06 -3.13 24.62
N TYR A 201 3.33 -2.15 23.77
CA TYR A 201 3.93 -2.34 22.44
C TYR A 201 5.29 -1.64 22.39
N SER A 202 6.28 -2.28 23.00
CA SER A 202 7.62 -1.74 23.20
C SER A 202 8.31 -1.21 21.94
N HIS A 203 8.00 -1.77 20.77
CA HIS A 203 8.58 -1.37 19.49
C HIS A 203 7.76 -0.30 18.76
N VAL A 204 6.54 0.02 19.17
CA VAL A 204 5.73 1.10 18.57
C VAL A 204 6.15 2.43 19.18
N VAL A 205 6.75 3.30 18.36
CA VAL A 205 7.35 4.57 18.81
C VAL A 205 6.62 5.81 18.29
N ARG A 206 5.72 5.66 17.31
CA ARG A 206 4.86 6.74 16.83
C ARG A 206 3.56 6.21 16.25
N GLU A 207 2.45 6.87 16.55
CA GLU A 207 1.16 6.70 15.87
C GLU A 207 0.71 8.09 15.39
N GLU A 208 0.33 8.22 14.12
CA GLU A 208 -0.10 9.50 13.53
C GLU A 208 -1.29 9.29 12.58
N ASP A 209 -2.37 10.03 12.81
CA ASP A 209 -3.49 10.15 11.88
C ASP A 209 -3.23 11.30 10.90
N VAL A 210 -3.14 10.96 9.62
CA VAL A 210 -2.82 11.92 8.56
C VAL A 210 -4.13 12.27 7.84
N PRO A 211 -4.61 13.52 7.93
CA PRO A 211 -5.81 13.94 7.23
C PRO A 211 -5.56 14.01 5.72
N VAL A 212 -6.65 14.05 4.95
CA VAL A 212 -6.56 14.21 3.49
C VAL A 212 -5.95 15.57 3.14
N VAL A 213 -4.86 15.56 2.36
CA VAL A 213 -4.28 16.79 1.81
C VAL A 213 -5.02 17.11 0.51
N ALA A 214 -5.78 18.21 0.50
CA ALA A 214 -6.44 18.68 -0.72
C ALA A 214 -5.37 19.11 -1.75
N LYS A 215 -5.56 18.73 -3.03
CA LYS A 215 -4.73 19.26 -4.13
C LYS A 215 -4.89 20.79 -4.17
N GLY A 216 -3.90 21.52 -3.66
CA GLY A 216 -3.85 22.99 -3.74
C GLY A 216 -3.41 23.73 -2.48
N SER A 217 -3.20 23.07 -1.34
CA SER A 217 -2.55 23.71 -0.19
C SER A 217 -1.02 23.75 -0.39
N SER A 218 -0.58 24.52 -1.37
CA SER A 218 0.80 24.97 -1.46
C SER A 218 0.99 26.02 -0.36
N GLU A 219 1.56 25.61 0.77
CA GLU A 219 2.12 26.57 1.70
C GLU A 219 3.25 27.33 1.01
N ASN A 220 3.19 28.65 1.11
CA ASN A 220 4.18 29.61 0.60
C ASN A 220 5.61 29.13 0.85
N GLN A 221 6.31 28.74 -0.21
CA GLN A 221 7.77 28.66 -0.20
C GLN A 221 8.33 29.78 -1.06
N ASN A 222 8.76 30.83 -0.36
CA ASN A 222 9.61 31.88 -0.88
C ASN A 222 11.07 31.39 -0.87
N SER A 223 11.36 30.37 -1.68
CA SER A 223 12.71 29.85 -1.90
C SER A 223 13.00 29.86 -3.40
N LYS A 224 14.24 30.25 -3.75
CA LYS A 224 14.74 30.29 -5.12
C LYS A 224 14.46 28.96 -5.84
N PRO A 225 14.21 28.96 -7.16
CA PRO A 225 14.07 27.73 -7.91
C PRO A 225 15.43 27.02 -7.95
N GLU A 226 15.63 26.07 -7.04
CA GLU A 226 16.61 25.00 -7.23
C GLU A 226 16.03 24.04 -8.29
N GLU A 227 16.87 23.56 -9.21
CA GLU A 227 16.45 22.56 -10.20
C GLU A 227 16.02 21.28 -9.48
N ILE A 228 14.71 21.09 -9.32
CA ILE A 228 14.13 19.86 -8.79
C ILE A 228 14.46 18.73 -9.77
N SER A 229 15.19 17.72 -9.31
CA SER A 229 15.47 16.52 -10.11
C SER A 229 14.16 15.87 -10.55
N ALA A 230 14.10 15.33 -11.77
CA ALA A 230 12.94 14.57 -12.24
C ALA A 230 12.57 13.39 -11.30
N CYS A 231 13.54 12.88 -10.53
CA CYS A 231 13.31 11.86 -9.51
C CYS A 231 12.53 12.40 -8.31
N ASP A 232 12.89 13.59 -7.84
CA ASP A 232 12.22 14.23 -6.70
C ASP A 232 10.79 14.61 -7.09
N ALA A 233 10.58 15.10 -8.31
CA ALA A 233 9.26 15.38 -8.85
C ALA A 233 8.35 14.13 -8.93
N ALA A 234 8.90 12.97 -9.34
CA ALA A 234 8.16 11.71 -9.39
C ALA A 234 7.78 11.21 -7.98
N GLU A 235 8.67 11.36 -7.01
CA GLU A 235 8.39 11.00 -5.63
C GLU A 235 7.33 11.91 -5.01
N GLU A 236 7.42 13.22 -5.23
CA GLU A 236 6.43 14.19 -4.80
C GLU A 236 5.05 13.90 -5.39
N GLU A 237 4.97 13.55 -6.68
CA GLU A 237 3.73 13.10 -7.32
C GLU A 237 3.14 11.89 -6.60
N MET A 238 3.99 10.91 -6.24
CA MET A 238 3.52 9.71 -5.55
C MET A 238 3.05 9.99 -4.13
N VAL A 239 3.79 10.81 -3.37
CA VAL A 239 3.39 11.23 -2.02
C VAL A 239 2.07 11.98 -2.09
N ALA A 240 1.96 13.00 -2.95
CA ALA A 240 0.73 13.78 -3.11
C ALA A 240 -0.44 12.88 -3.55
N GLY A 241 -0.17 11.94 -4.45
CA GLY A 241 -1.18 10.99 -4.94
C GLY A 241 -1.72 10.07 -3.85
N LEU A 242 -0.83 9.52 -3.02
CA LEU A 242 -1.18 8.61 -1.92
C LEU A 242 -1.80 9.32 -0.71
N GLN A 243 -1.43 10.58 -0.45
CA GLN A 243 -1.98 11.39 0.63
C GLN A 243 -3.36 12.00 0.30
N GLN A 244 -3.93 11.70 -0.88
CA GLN A 244 -5.34 12.00 -1.20
C GLN A 244 -6.35 11.17 -0.39
N VAL A 245 -5.87 10.22 0.43
CA VAL A 245 -6.68 9.43 1.37
C VAL A 245 -6.06 9.51 2.75
N PRO A 246 -6.86 9.39 3.82
CA PRO A 246 -6.32 9.42 5.16
C PRO A 246 -5.53 8.14 5.43
N TRP A 247 -4.36 8.30 6.05
CA TRP A 247 -3.49 7.22 6.46
C TRP A 247 -3.27 7.27 7.96
N TRP A 248 -3.30 6.09 8.58
CA TRP A 248 -2.76 5.91 9.91
C TRP A 248 -1.32 5.40 9.82
N ARG A 249 -0.35 6.23 10.17
CA ARG A 249 1.06 5.90 10.12
C ARG A 249 1.51 5.39 11.49
N VAL A 250 2.23 4.28 11.48
CA VAL A 250 2.81 3.69 12.70
C VAL A 250 4.30 3.51 12.49
N ASP A 251 5.10 4.23 13.27
CA ASP A 251 6.55 4.08 13.22
C ASP A 251 6.99 3.06 14.28
N VAL A 252 7.83 2.12 13.85
CA VAL A 252 8.31 0.98 14.63
C VAL A 252 9.82 1.07 14.75
N SER A 253 10.36 0.82 15.94
CA SER A 253 11.81 0.85 16.20
C SER A 253 12.27 -0.40 16.93
N PHE A 254 13.17 -1.14 16.29
CA PHE A 254 13.86 -2.31 16.86
C PHE A 254 15.26 -1.95 17.41
N SER A 255 15.48 -0.68 17.79
CA SER A 255 16.79 -0.21 18.27
C SER A 255 17.27 -0.94 19.54
N LYS A 256 16.34 -1.48 20.34
CA LYS A 256 16.61 -2.28 21.54
C LYS A 256 16.66 -3.79 21.28
N ALA A 257 16.30 -4.23 20.08
CA ALA A 257 16.29 -5.64 19.70
C ALA A 257 17.71 -6.16 19.48
N LYS A 258 17.96 -7.45 19.75
CA LYS A 258 19.29 -8.05 19.57
C LYS A 258 19.76 -8.05 18.11
N ALA A 259 18.82 -8.12 17.18
CA ALA A 259 19.06 -8.19 15.76
C ALA A 259 18.44 -7.02 14.99
N THR A 260 18.66 -5.78 15.43
CA THR A 260 18.10 -4.55 14.80
C THR A 260 18.30 -4.49 13.29
N TYR A 261 19.40 -5.03 12.74
CA TYR A 261 19.65 -5.08 11.29
C TYR A 261 18.65 -5.96 10.51
N GLN A 262 17.81 -6.74 11.21
CA GLN A 262 16.73 -7.56 10.67
C GLN A 262 15.35 -6.92 10.83
N ALA A 263 15.27 -5.60 11.12
CA ALA A 263 14.01 -4.87 11.29
C ALA A 263 12.98 -5.17 10.18
N HIS A 264 13.45 -5.35 8.95
CA HIS A 264 12.61 -5.71 7.80
C HIS A 264 11.80 -7.00 8.02
N ASN A 265 12.37 -8.02 8.67
CA ASN A 265 11.68 -9.28 8.95
C ASN A 265 11.07 -9.33 10.35
N LEU A 266 11.62 -8.56 11.30
CA LEU A 266 11.09 -8.42 12.67
C LEU A 266 9.68 -7.84 12.66
N ILE A 267 9.43 -6.78 11.87
CA ILE A 267 8.13 -6.10 11.79
C ILE A 267 6.95 -7.01 11.40
N GLN A 268 7.22 -8.14 10.74
CA GLN A 268 6.20 -9.12 10.33
C GLN A 268 6.35 -10.48 11.03
N VAL A 269 7.32 -10.63 11.93
CA VAL A 269 7.67 -11.91 12.58
C VAL A 269 7.80 -13.04 11.55
N LYS A 270 8.71 -12.89 10.58
CA LYS A 270 8.84 -13.85 9.45
C LYS A 270 8.98 -15.31 9.90
N THR A 271 9.68 -15.55 11.00
CA THR A 271 9.73 -16.84 11.69
C THR A 271 9.69 -16.62 13.19
N ALA A 272 8.86 -17.38 13.90
CA ALA A 272 8.67 -17.20 15.34
C ALA A 272 9.99 -17.32 16.14
N SER A 273 10.89 -18.23 15.74
CA SER A 273 12.15 -18.48 16.45
C SER A 273 13.19 -17.37 16.31
N ALA A 274 13.29 -16.74 15.13
CA ALA A 274 14.32 -15.72 14.87
C ALA A 274 13.78 -14.28 14.95
N HIS A 275 12.47 -14.10 14.83
CA HIS A 275 11.84 -12.78 14.70
C HIS A 275 10.77 -12.53 15.78
N GLY A 276 10.69 -13.37 16.81
CA GLY A 276 9.70 -13.26 17.88
C GLY A 276 9.78 -11.95 18.69
N GLU A 277 10.92 -11.25 18.67
CA GLU A 277 11.05 -9.92 19.28
C GLU A 277 10.07 -8.90 18.66
N GLY A 278 9.57 -9.09 17.43
CA GLY A 278 8.55 -8.23 16.83
C GLY A 278 7.10 -8.63 17.07
N ALA A 279 6.84 -9.59 17.97
CA ALA A 279 5.48 -10.08 18.24
C ALA A 279 4.53 -8.98 18.73
N ASP A 280 5.01 -8.02 19.51
CA ASP A 280 4.22 -6.89 20.01
C ASP A 280 3.69 -6.00 18.88
N VAL A 281 4.42 -5.89 17.75
CA VAL A 281 3.93 -5.19 16.55
C VAL A 281 2.74 -5.93 15.92
N ILE A 282 2.77 -7.27 15.92
CA ILE A 282 1.65 -8.09 15.43
C ILE A 282 0.46 -7.98 16.38
N GLU A 283 0.67 -8.01 17.68
CA GLU A 283 -0.37 -7.77 18.68
C GLU A 283 -1.00 -6.39 18.51
N HIS A 284 -0.19 -5.35 18.27
CA HIS A 284 -0.68 -4.01 17.98
C HIS A 284 -1.59 -3.98 16.73
N ILE A 285 -1.19 -4.67 15.65
CA ILE A 285 -2.03 -4.79 14.45
C ILE A 285 -3.35 -5.50 14.76
N ILE A 286 -3.31 -6.61 15.49
CA ILE A 286 -4.50 -7.37 15.88
C ILE A 286 -5.46 -6.48 16.69
N ASP A 287 -4.95 -5.81 17.73
CA ASP A 287 -5.78 -5.02 18.63
C ASP A 287 -6.39 -3.79 17.94
N LYS A 288 -5.64 -3.16 17.04
CA LYS A 288 -6.05 -1.89 16.41
C LYS A 288 -6.86 -2.06 15.13
N HIS A 289 -6.91 -3.26 14.56
CA HIS A 289 -7.60 -3.51 13.28
C HIS A 289 -8.59 -4.68 13.31
N PHE A 290 -8.44 -5.61 14.26
CA PHE A 290 -9.18 -6.87 14.26
C PHE A 290 -9.89 -7.20 15.57
N SER A 291 -9.66 -6.45 16.65
CA SER A 291 -10.25 -6.71 17.98
C SER A 291 -11.78 -6.82 17.98
N GLU A 292 -12.47 -6.03 17.16
CA GLU A 292 -13.94 -6.07 17.01
C GLU A 292 -14.46 -7.32 16.29
N TYR A 293 -13.58 -8.08 15.63
CA TYR A 293 -13.91 -9.29 14.86
C TYR A 293 -13.43 -10.58 15.51
N LEU A 294 -12.58 -10.49 16.53
CA LEU A 294 -12.15 -11.65 17.29
C LEU A 294 -13.27 -12.05 18.24
N VAL A 295 -13.94 -13.17 17.93
CA VAL A 295 -14.73 -13.90 18.92
C VAL A 295 -13.72 -14.37 19.96
N ARG A 296 -13.77 -13.79 21.16
CA ARG A 296 -13.07 -14.36 22.30
C ARG A 296 -13.81 -15.66 22.62
N ASP A 297 -13.20 -16.80 22.34
CA ASP A 297 -13.66 -18.06 22.88
C ASP A 297 -13.63 -17.92 24.41
N THR A 298 -14.80 -17.69 25.01
CA THR A 298 -15.04 -17.67 26.45
C THR A 298 -15.40 -19.05 26.94
#